data_AF-A0AA91ER18-F1
#
_entry.id   AF-A0AA91ER18-F1
#
_cell.length_a   1.000
_cell.length_b   1.000
_cell.length_c   1.000
_cell.angle_alpha   90.00
_cell.angle_beta   90.00
_cell.angle_gamma   90.00
#
_symmetry.space_group_name_H-M   'P 1'
#
loop_
_entity.id
_entity.type
_entity.pdbx_description
1 polymer ?
#
loop_
_entity_poly.entity_id
_entity_poly.type
_entity_poly.pdbx_seq_one_letter_code
_entity_poly.pdbx_strand_id
1 'polypeptide(L)'
;MHATVRPYATAGVALVGASLVAVTPAAAPLPALLKTESSSVQLASAWQDIFNTTSANLTAMLNNYYLAPGVGMQQFVANQLDYADRLLNDPAGATNWVNEQIQLHLNAVISGWALQNATDETRATVLNHTMDGTHQLMFGQIAGYIPPNVDKDSIMPIIDYLGSPSSALLMASIGPMISPWIALLNGITDGDNPFDILANMGGAFFNGATLNLDALLPMINASGYFPAGMNMDHLDFAFAGLLSTGAAAVSYQVLGPGGEIAAEVPSVGGSLFQSVGLEFSGVPVIGSLDLNSAAIGPIAAWQAWGQTVGALLGSGWDGKGPVVVTPPLAGAELPIIAADALDDGGSGAATDAFGWLGDLFGF
;
A
#
# COMPACT_ATOMS: atom_id res chain seq x y z
N MET A 1 23.14 55.49 -4.22
CA MET A 1 23.53 54.11 -3.87
C MET A 1 22.56 53.17 -4.56
N HIS A 2 23.07 52.31 -5.44
CA HIS A 2 22.30 51.31 -6.18
C HIS A 2 21.87 50.18 -5.25
N ALA A 3 20.60 49.77 -5.36
CA ALA A 3 20.08 48.56 -4.76
C ALA A 3 20.32 47.37 -5.71
N THR A 4 20.94 46.30 -5.21
CA THR A 4 20.83 44.96 -5.80
C THR A 4 21.19 43.93 -4.74
N VAL A 5 20.22 43.12 -4.27
CA VAL A 5 20.33 41.66 -4.07
C VAL A 5 18.92 41.05 -4.20
N ARG A 6 18.88 39.86 -4.81
CA ARG A 6 17.77 39.07 -5.38
C ARG A 6 17.01 38.20 -4.35
N PRO A 7 15.87 37.59 -4.73
CA PRO A 7 14.95 36.86 -3.84
C PRO A 7 15.25 35.35 -3.77
N TYR A 8 14.90 34.73 -2.64
CA TYR A 8 14.55 33.31 -2.58
C TYR A 8 13.09 33.20 -2.13
N ALA A 9 12.27 32.62 -3.00
CA ALA A 9 10.86 32.37 -2.78
C ALA A 9 10.69 31.05 -2.01
N THR A 10 10.27 31.15 -0.74
CA THR A 10 9.74 30.02 0.02
C THR A 10 8.22 30.02 -0.18
N ALA A 11 7.71 29.11 -1.01
CA ALA A 11 6.27 28.92 -1.19
C ALA A 11 5.72 28.09 -0.02
N GLY A 12 5.01 28.75 0.89
CA GLY A 12 4.28 28.13 2.00
C GLY A 12 2.93 27.57 1.55
N VAL A 13 2.57 26.42 2.12
CA VAL A 13 1.28 25.74 1.97
C VAL A 13 0.18 26.60 2.62
N ALA A 14 -0.86 26.95 1.86
CA ALA A 14 -2.01 27.69 2.35
C ALA A 14 -3.09 26.72 2.90
N LEU A 15 -3.26 26.72 4.22
CA LEU A 15 -4.42 26.17 4.94
C LEU A 15 -5.65 27.05 4.66
N VAL A 16 -6.71 26.45 4.11
CA VAL A 16 -8.03 27.10 3.96
C VAL A 16 -8.81 26.93 5.26
N GLY A 17 -8.97 28.02 6.00
CA GLY A 17 -9.80 28.10 7.20
C GLY A 17 -11.28 28.34 6.87
N ALA A 18 -12.15 27.63 7.57
CA ALA A 18 -13.61 27.71 7.47
C ALA A 18 -14.16 29.08 7.94
N SER A 19 -15.12 29.64 7.21
CA SER A 19 -15.87 30.84 7.58
C SER A 19 -17.17 30.48 8.29
N LEU A 20 -17.30 30.88 9.56
CA LEU A 20 -18.54 30.82 10.34
C LEU A 20 -19.24 32.18 10.27
N VAL A 21 -20.41 32.23 9.62
CA VAL A 21 -21.28 33.43 9.64
C VAL A 21 -22.18 33.32 10.87
N ALA A 22 -21.92 34.12 11.89
CA ALA A 22 -22.82 34.27 13.04
C ALA A 22 -23.88 35.33 12.73
N VAL A 23 -25.13 34.91 12.47
CA VAL A 23 -26.30 35.80 12.47
C VAL A 23 -27.07 35.53 13.76
N THR A 24 -27.15 36.51 14.66
CA THR A 24 -28.01 36.46 15.84
C THR A 24 -29.46 36.78 15.46
N PRO A 25 -30.43 35.86 15.59
CA PRO A 25 -31.84 36.19 15.37
C PRO A 25 -32.41 36.83 16.64
N ALA A 26 -33.03 38.00 16.51
CA ALA A 26 -33.91 38.53 17.53
C ALA A 26 -35.14 37.62 17.64
N ALA A 27 -35.37 37.04 18.81
CA ALA A 27 -36.45 36.09 19.06
C ALA A 27 -37.81 36.79 19.19
N ALA A 28 -38.81 36.34 18.42
CA ALA A 28 -40.22 36.48 18.74
C ALA A 28 -40.77 35.07 19.05
N PRO A 29 -41.53 34.85 20.13
CA PRO A 29 -41.96 33.51 20.50
C PRO A 29 -43.21 33.10 19.71
N LEU A 30 -43.10 32.04 18.91
CA LEU A 30 -44.21 31.39 18.21
C LEU A 30 -44.00 29.87 18.16
N PRO A 31 -45.08 29.07 18.01
CA PRO A 31 -45.39 27.88 18.83
C PRO A 31 -44.52 26.66 18.51
N ALA A 32 -44.50 25.71 19.44
CA ALA A 32 -43.78 24.44 19.33
C ALA A 32 -44.07 23.73 18.00
N LEU A 33 -43.08 23.75 17.09
CA LEU A 33 -43.09 22.98 15.86
C LEU A 33 -42.56 21.57 16.15
N LEU A 34 -43.20 20.59 15.49
CA LEU A 34 -42.78 19.20 15.41
C LEU A 34 -41.27 19.11 15.18
N LYS A 35 -40.61 18.16 15.86
CA LYS A 35 -39.16 17.95 15.84
C LYS A 35 -38.65 17.65 14.42
N THR A 36 -38.39 18.69 13.65
CA THR A 36 -37.53 18.67 12.47
C THR A 36 -36.10 18.58 12.98
N GLU A 37 -35.55 17.36 13.04
CA GLU A 37 -34.10 17.20 13.00
C GLU A 37 -33.64 17.86 11.67
N SER A 38 -32.93 18.98 11.78
CA SER A 38 -32.65 19.85 10.64
C SER A 38 -31.73 19.14 9.64
N SER A 39 -32.19 18.93 8.41
CA SER A 39 -31.44 18.28 7.32
C SER A 39 -30.05 18.88 7.05
N SER A 40 -29.82 20.14 7.43
CA SER A 40 -28.51 20.79 7.36
C SER A 40 -27.47 20.17 8.31
N VAL A 41 -27.90 19.66 9.47
CA VAL A 41 -27.00 19.03 10.46
C VAL A 41 -26.61 17.61 10.00
N GLN A 42 -27.54 16.86 9.40
CA GLN A 42 -27.27 15.52 8.85
C GLN A 42 -26.33 15.55 7.65
N LEU A 43 -26.53 16.50 6.73
CA LEU A 43 -25.60 16.69 5.61
C LEU A 43 -24.21 17.11 6.10
N ALA A 44 -24.13 17.99 7.11
CA ALA A 44 -22.86 18.37 7.71
C ALA A 44 -22.15 17.19 8.39
N SER A 45 -22.88 16.28 9.04
CA SER A 45 -22.28 15.08 9.64
C SER A 45 -21.77 14.09 8.59
N ALA A 46 -22.53 13.84 7.52
CA ALA A 46 -22.08 12.94 6.44
C ALA A 46 -20.76 13.43 5.81
N TRP A 47 -20.63 14.74 5.57
CA TRP A 47 -19.38 15.32 5.06
C TRP A 47 -18.25 15.33 6.10
N GLN A 48 -18.57 15.41 7.39
CA GLN A 48 -17.57 15.34 8.45
C GLN A 48 -16.91 13.96 8.49
N ASP A 49 -17.68 12.88 8.37
CA ASP A 49 -17.15 11.51 8.39
C ASP A 49 -16.31 11.22 7.15
N ILE A 50 -16.76 11.68 5.98
CA ILE A 50 -16.00 11.63 4.74
C ILE A 50 -14.67 12.36 4.91
N PHE A 51 -14.69 13.60 5.43
CA PHE A 51 -13.49 14.40 5.60
C PHE A 51 -12.51 13.75 6.60
N ASN A 52 -13.02 13.20 7.71
CA ASN A 52 -12.21 12.53 8.72
C ASN A 52 -11.54 11.27 8.16
N THR A 53 -12.29 10.43 7.43
CA THR A 53 -11.77 9.21 6.80
C THR A 53 -10.72 9.56 5.74
N THR A 54 -11.03 10.53 4.88
CA THR A 54 -10.10 11.05 3.86
C THR A 54 -8.81 11.58 4.51
N SER A 55 -8.92 12.33 5.60
CA SER A 55 -7.78 12.91 6.30
C SER A 55 -6.92 11.85 6.98
N ALA A 56 -7.53 10.84 7.59
CA ALA A 56 -6.82 9.70 8.19
C ALA A 56 -6.05 8.90 7.13
N ASN A 57 -6.72 8.57 6.02
CA ASN A 57 -6.15 7.89 4.87
C ASN A 57 -4.96 8.66 4.27
N LEU A 58 -5.13 9.96 4.03
CA LEU A 58 -4.07 10.82 3.53
C LEU A 58 -2.89 10.92 4.50
N THR A 59 -3.17 11.01 5.80
CA THR A 59 -2.12 11.04 6.84
C THR A 59 -1.32 9.74 6.85
N ALA A 60 -1.99 8.58 6.76
CA ALA A 60 -1.32 7.28 6.68
C ALA A 60 -0.41 7.17 5.45
N MET A 61 -0.87 7.60 4.27
CA MET A 61 -0.06 7.63 3.05
C MET A 61 1.13 8.59 3.19
N LEU A 62 0.91 9.80 3.72
CA LEU A 62 1.98 10.78 3.94
C LEU A 62 3.03 10.26 4.93
N ASN A 63 2.61 9.66 6.04
CA ASN A 63 3.52 9.06 7.00
C ASN A 63 4.37 7.97 6.34
N ASN A 64 3.75 7.06 5.58
CA ASN A 64 4.48 6.04 4.82
C ASN A 64 5.45 6.64 3.80
N TYR A 65 5.10 7.79 3.20
CA TYR A 65 5.91 8.42 2.15
C TYR A 65 7.15 9.04 2.78
N TYR A 66 6.98 9.69 3.92
CA TYR A 66 8.06 10.34 4.65
C TYR A 66 9.02 9.36 5.35
N LEU A 67 8.67 8.08 5.50
CA LEU A 67 9.62 7.05 5.99
C LEU A 67 10.86 6.96 5.10
N ALA A 68 10.66 6.84 3.79
CA ALA A 68 11.72 6.88 2.78
C ALA A 68 11.11 7.15 1.38
N PRO A 69 11.06 8.42 0.94
CA PRO A 69 10.52 8.77 -0.37
C PRO A 69 11.21 8.02 -1.51
N GLY A 70 10.47 7.21 -2.26
CA GLY A 70 11.03 6.41 -3.35
C GLY A 70 12.02 5.33 -2.88
N VAL A 71 11.74 4.67 -1.75
CA VAL A 71 12.62 3.65 -1.15
C VAL A 71 13.14 2.59 -2.13
N GLY A 72 12.33 2.12 -3.09
CA GLY A 72 12.80 1.22 -4.14
C GLY A 72 13.91 1.80 -5.01
N MET A 73 13.80 3.08 -5.39
CA MET A 73 14.85 3.78 -6.14
C MET A 73 16.07 4.06 -5.26
N GLN A 74 15.85 4.43 -3.99
CA GLN A 74 16.95 4.60 -3.04
C GLN A 74 17.75 3.31 -2.89
N GLN A 75 17.07 2.17 -2.74
CA GLN A 75 17.73 0.87 -2.64
C GLN A 75 18.44 0.46 -3.93
N PHE A 76 17.83 0.74 -5.09
CA PHE A 76 18.48 0.51 -6.38
C PHE A 76 19.82 1.26 -6.47
N VAL A 77 19.83 2.56 -6.13
CA VAL A 77 21.05 3.37 -6.13
C VAL A 77 22.04 2.87 -5.08
N ALA A 78 21.58 2.53 -3.87
CA ALA A 78 22.44 1.97 -2.82
C ALA A 78 23.15 0.68 -3.29
N ASN A 79 22.42 -0.21 -3.97
CA ASN A 79 23.00 -1.42 -4.55
C ASN A 79 24.03 -1.09 -5.63
N GLN A 80 23.76 -0.11 -6.51
CA GLN A 80 24.73 0.31 -7.53
C GLN A 80 26.04 0.83 -6.90
N LEU A 81 25.95 1.60 -5.81
CA LEU A 81 27.12 2.12 -5.11
C LEU A 81 27.92 1.01 -4.41
N ASP A 82 27.25 0.04 -3.77
CA ASP A 82 27.92 -1.12 -3.15
C ASP A 82 28.60 -2.02 -4.21
N TYR A 83 27.96 -2.23 -5.36
CA TYR A 83 28.57 -2.96 -6.48
C TYR A 83 29.83 -2.25 -7.00
N ALA A 84 29.75 -0.93 -7.17
CA ALA A 84 30.89 -0.13 -7.61
C ALA A 84 32.05 -0.18 -6.62
N ASP A 85 31.77 0.01 -5.32
CA ASP A 85 32.80 -0.03 -4.27
C ASP A 85 33.52 -1.39 -4.23
N ARG A 86 32.77 -2.49 -4.28
CA ARG A 86 33.35 -3.84 -4.27
C ARG A 86 34.17 -4.14 -5.50
N LEU A 87 33.73 -3.70 -6.69
CA LEU A 87 34.50 -3.88 -7.92
C LEU A 87 35.77 -3.03 -7.94
N LEU A 88 35.75 -1.84 -7.33
CA LEU A 88 36.94 -0.99 -7.20
C LEU A 88 37.94 -1.56 -6.19
N ASN A 89 37.46 -2.11 -5.08
CA ASN A 89 38.31 -2.62 -4.00
C ASN A 89 38.79 -4.07 -4.22
N ASP A 90 38.02 -4.92 -4.90
CA ASP A 90 38.38 -6.32 -5.22
C ASP A 90 37.73 -6.79 -6.54
N PRO A 91 38.21 -6.32 -7.71
CA PRO A 91 37.58 -6.65 -9.00
C PRO A 91 37.57 -8.14 -9.32
N ALA A 92 38.63 -8.87 -8.95
CA ALA A 92 38.75 -10.30 -9.25
C ALA A 92 37.87 -11.17 -8.34
N GLY A 93 37.71 -10.81 -7.07
CA GLY A 93 36.84 -11.52 -6.12
C GLY A 93 35.37 -11.13 -6.21
N ALA A 94 35.05 -9.88 -6.53
CA ALA A 94 33.69 -9.35 -6.47
C ALA A 94 32.84 -9.61 -7.72
N THR A 95 33.44 -9.82 -8.90
CA THR A 95 32.68 -9.89 -10.17
C THR A 95 31.57 -10.94 -10.17
N ASN A 96 31.86 -12.16 -9.68
CA ASN A 96 30.84 -13.22 -9.64
C ASN A 96 29.71 -12.89 -8.66
N TRP A 97 30.06 -12.34 -7.50
CA TRP A 97 29.09 -11.95 -6.49
C TRP A 97 28.17 -10.83 -6.99
N VAL A 98 28.72 -9.78 -7.62
CA VAL A 98 27.93 -8.67 -8.18
C VAL A 98 26.95 -9.19 -9.23
N ASN A 99 27.42 -10.04 -10.16
CA ASN A 99 26.56 -10.65 -11.18
C ASN A 99 25.43 -11.49 -10.56
N GLU A 100 25.74 -12.26 -9.52
CA GLU A 100 24.75 -13.05 -8.79
C GLU A 100 23.71 -12.16 -8.10
N GLN A 101 24.13 -11.09 -7.41
CA GLN A 101 23.21 -10.16 -6.75
C GLN A 101 22.30 -9.42 -7.73
N ILE A 102 22.84 -8.98 -8.88
CA ILE A 102 22.04 -8.35 -9.93
C ILE A 102 20.95 -9.32 -10.41
N GLN A 103 21.30 -10.57 -10.67
CA GLN A 103 20.33 -11.58 -11.12
C GLN A 103 19.28 -11.89 -10.05
N LEU A 104 19.70 -12.04 -8.79
CA LEU A 104 18.79 -12.29 -7.66
C LEU A 104 17.78 -11.16 -7.49
N HIS A 105 18.25 -9.92 -7.41
CA HIS A 105 17.40 -8.74 -7.25
C HIS A 105 16.46 -8.52 -8.45
N LEU A 106 16.97 -8.65 -9.67
CA LEU A 106 16.16 -8.50 -10.87
C LEU A 106 15.06 -9.58 -10.93
N ASN A 107 15.40 -10.83 -10.63
CA ASN A 107 14.44 -11.92 -10.61
C ASN A 107 13.38 -11.70 -9.51
N ALA A 108 13.78 -11.30 -8.31
CA ALA A 108 12.88 -11.01 -7.21
C ALA A 108 11.86 -9.92 -7.58
N VAL A 109 12.32 -8.79 -8.15
CA VAL A 109 11.42 -7.70 -8.57
C VAL A 109 10.48 -8.12 -9.71
N ILE A 110 10.99 -8.79 -10.75
CA ILE A 110 10.16 -9.22 -11.90
C ILE A 110 9.13 -10.25 -11.48
N SER A 111 9.55 -11.30 -10.77
CA SER A 111 8.64 -12.37 -10.33
C SER A 111 7.67 -11.89 -9.25
N GLY A 112 8.10 -10.98 -8.37
CA GLY A 112 7.29 -10.42 -7.29
C GLY A 112 6.13 -9.55 -7.76
N TRP A 113 6.26 -8.85 -8.89
CA TRP A 113 5.22 -7.96 -9.42
C TRP A 113 3.85 -8.64 -9.61
N ALA A 114 3.84 -9.82 -10.21
CA ALA A 114 2.65 -10.61 -10.47
C ALA A 114 2.61 -11.92 -9.65
N LEU A 115 3.57 -12.10 -8.75
CA LEU A 115 3.83 -13.36 -8.02
C LEU A 115 3.97 -14.58 -8.93
N GLN A 116 4.54 -14.40 -10.12
CA GLN A 116 4.70 -15.48 -11.10
C GLN A 116 6.12 -16.03 -11.06
N ASN A 117 6.26 -17.35 -10.89
CA ASN A 117 7.56 -18.03 -10.76
C ASN A 117 8.47 -17.43 -9.67
N ALA A 118 7.86 -16.88 -8.62
CA ALA A 118 8.59 -16.30 -7.48
C ALA A 118 9.18 -17.41 -6.60
N THR A 119 10.35 -17.14 -6.02
CA THR A 119 10.89 -17.96 -4.92
C THR A 119 9.99 -17.83 -3.69
N ASP A 120 10.06 -18.79 -2.75
CA ASP A 120 9.31 -18.72 -1.49
C ASP A 120 9.63 -17.44 -0.71
N GLU A 121 10.87 -16.97 -0.74
CA GLU A 121 11.30 -15.73 -0.09
C GLU A 121 10.72 -14.47 -0.76
N THR A 122 10.73 -14.44 -2.09
CA THR A 122 10.09 -13.36 -2.87
C THR A 122 8.60 -13.33 -2.59
N ARG A 123 7.96 -14.51 -2.63
CA ARG A 123 6.54 -14.67 -2.33
C ARG A 123 6.21 -14.17 -0.93
N ALA A 124 6.95 -14.60 0.09
CA ALA A 124 6.72 -14.18 1.48
C ALA A 124 6.87 -12.66 1.64
N THR A 125 7.93 -12.09 1.09
CA THR A 125 8.17 -10.64 1.11
C THR A 125 7.02 -9.89 0.46
N VAL A 126 6.57 -10.31 -0.72
CA VAL A 126 5.45 -9.67 -1.41
C VAL A 126 4.16 -9.78 -0.62
N LEU A 127 3.80 -10.97 -0.14
CA LEU A 127 2.56 -11.18 0.61
C LEU A 127 2.52 -10.36 1.91
N ASN A 128 3.67 -10.14 2.56
CA ASN A 128 3.76 -9.22 3.70
C ASN A 128 3.31 -7.79 3.35
N HIS A 129 3.63 -7.32 2.14
CA HIS A 129 3.29 -5.97 1.67
C HIS A 129 1.93 -5.88 0.98
N THR A 130 1.29 -7.00 0.64
CA THR A 130 0.02 -7.00 -0.11
C THR A 130 -1.17 -7.56 0.67
N MET A 131 -0.94 -8.16 1.82
CA MET A 131 -1.97 -8.85 2.60
C MET A 131 -1.71 -8.74 4.09
N ASP A 132 -2.78 -8.57 4.87
CA ASP A 132 -2.74 -8.68 6.32
C ASP A 132 -2.58 -10.13 6.79
N GLY A 133 -2.43 -10.32 8.09
CA GLY A 133 -2.18 -11.65 8.66
C GLY A 133 -3.33 -12.66 8.47
N THR A 134 -4.59 -12.25 8.53
CA THR A 134 -5.73 -13.18 8.39
C THR A 134 -5.96 -13.56 6.94
N HIS A 135 -5.76 -12.62 6.01
CA HIS A 135 -5.76 -12.88 4.59
C HIS A 135 -4.61 -13.79 4.19
N GLN A 136 -3.39 -13.56 4.69
CA GLN A 136 -2.26 -14.47 4.43
C GLN A 136 -2.51 -15.87 4.97
N LEU A 137 -3.09 -15.99 6.17
CA LEU A 137 -3.46 -17.28 6.74
C LEU A 137 -4.39 -18.04 5.79
N MET A 138 -5.46 -17.39 5.31
CA MET A 138 -6.40 -18.00 4.38
C MET A 138 -5.77 -18.30 3.02
N PHE A 139 -4.98 -17.38 2.50
CA PHE A 139 -4.28 -17.54 1.23
C PHE A 139 -3.39 -18.78 1.22
N GLY A 140 -2.68 -19.03 2.33
CA GLY A 140 -1.87 -20.23 2.53
C GLY A 140 -2.67 -21.54 2.57
N GLN A 141 -3.97 -21.50 2.90
CA GLN A 141 -4.82 -22.69 2.94
C GLN A 141 -5.50 -23.05 1.61
N ILE A 142 -5.54 -22.12 0.63
CA ILE A 142 -6.29 -22.30 -0.62
C ILE A 142 -5.95 -23.61 -1.33
N ALA A 143 -4.66 -23.94 -1.42
CA ALA A 143 -4.21 -25.17 -2.07
C ALA A 143 -4.75 -26.46 -1.43
N GLY A 144 -5.11 -26.42 -0.15
CA GLY A 144 -5.74 -27.52 0.58
C GLY A 144 -7.22 -27.71 0.26
N TYR A 145 -7.90 -26.66 -0.20
CA TYR A 145 -9.32 -26.68 -0.56
C TYR A 145 -9.58 -26.97 -2.03
N ILE A 146 -8.55 -26.96 -2.89
CA ILE A 146 -8.68 -27.35 -4.30
C ILE A 146 -9.01 -28.85 -4.38
N PRO A 147 -10.12 -29.24 -5.04
CA PRO A 147 -10.50 -30.65 -5.17
C PRO A 147 -9.39 -31.50 -5.82
N PRO A 148 -9.19 -32.77 -5.40
CA PRO A 148 -8.09 -33.60 -5.92
C PRO A 148 -8.13 -33.87 -7.43
N ASN A 149 -9.30 -33.71 -8.05
CA ASN A 149 -9.54 -33.91 -9.48
C ASN A 149 -9.29 -32.64 -10.32
N VAL A 150 -8.83 -31.55 -9.71
CA VAL A 150 -8.53 -30.28 -10.36
C VAL A 150 -7.03 -30.06 -10.35
N ASP A 151 -6.48 -29.66 -11.51
CA ASP A 151 -5.05 -29.38 -11.66
C ASP A 151 -4.68 -28.10 -10.91
N LYS A 152 -3.91 -28.27 -9.82
CA LYS A 152 -3.45 -27.16 -8.98
C LYS A 152 -2.52 -26.22 -9.75
N ASP A 153 -1.72 -26.75 -10.67
CA ASP A 153 -0.75 -25.95 -11.43
C ASP A 153 -1.46 -24.98 -12.40
N SER A 154 -2.72 -25.23 -12.73
CA SER A 154 -3.56 -24.32 -13.52
C SER A 154 -4.23 -23.22 -12.70
N ILE A 155 -4.39 -23.41 -11.38
CA ILE A 155 -5.14 -22.50 -10.49
C ILE A 155 -4.20 -21.64 -9.65
N MET A 156 -3.16 -22.23 -9.09
CA MET A 156 -2.26 -21.52 -8.17
C MET A 156 -1.62 -20.27 -8.79
N PRO A 157 -1.23 -20.23 -10.08
CA PRO A 157 -0.76 -19.00 -10.70
C PRO A 157 -1.79 -17.86 -10.69
N ILE A 158 -3.09 -18.20 -10.79
CA ILE A 158 -4.18 -17.22 -10.70
C ILE A 158 -4.30 -16.71 -9.26
N ILE A 159 -4.30 -17.62 -8.28
CA ILE A 159 -4.37 -17.27 -6.86
C ILE A 159 -3.18 -16.37 -6.48
N ASP A 160 -1.99 -16.72 -6.93
CA ASP A 160 -0.77 -15.94 -6.74
C ASP A 160 -0.90 -14.54 -7.34
N TYR A 161 -1.41 -14.45 -8.56
CA TYR A 161 -1.72 -13.16 -9.16
C TYR A 161 -2.72 -12.36 -8.30
N LEU A 162 -3.76 -12.98 -7.74
CA LEU A 162 -4.74 -12.29 -6.88
C LEU A 162 -4.12 -11.72 -5.60
N GLY A 163 -3.02 -12.30 -5.09
CA GLY A 163 -2.26 -11.79 -3.95
C GLY A 163 -1.15 -10.80 -4.33
N SER A 164 -0.99 -10.48 -5.61
CA SER A 164 0.17 -9.72 -6.12
C SER A 164 -0.03 -8.20 -6.11
N PRO A 165 1.07 -7.40 -6.10
CA PRO A 165 1.01 -5.95 -6.25
C PRO A 165 0.33 -5.50 -7.55
N SER A 166 0.54 -6.25 -8.64
CA SER A 166 -0.08 -5.94 -9.94
C SER A 166 -1.60 -6.02 -9.90
N SER A 167 -2.17 -6.99 -9.16
CA SER A 167 -3.61 -7.11 -8.97
C SER A 167 -4.18 -5.95 -8.14
N ALA A 168 -3.41 -5.49 -7.14
CA ALA A 168 -3.74 -4.31 -6.37
C ALA A 168 -3.80 -3.08 -7.26
N LEU A 169 -2.78 -2.85 -8.09
CA LEU A 169 -2.76 -1.70 -9.00
C LEU A 169 -3.87 -1.76 -10.05
N LEU A 170 -4.19 -2.95 -10.56
CA LEU A 170 -5.33 -3.13 -11.47
C LEU A 170 -6.63 -2.70 -10.81
N MET A 171 -6.96 -3.21 -9.61
CA MET A 171 -8.21 -2.82 -8.94
C MET A 171 -8.19 -1.38 -8.46
N ALA A 172 -7.05 -0.90 -7.97
CA ALA A 172 -6.88 0.48 -7.55
C ALA A 172 -7.14 1.47 -8.70
N SER A 173 -6.78 1.10 -9.94
CA SER A 173 -6.98 1.98 -11.11
C SER A 173 -8.44 2.21 -11.47
N ILE A 174 -9.31 1.23 -11.22
CA ILE A 174 -10.74 1.30 -11.57
C ILE A 174 -11.64 1.53 -10.36
N GLY A 175 -11.15 1.27 -9.15
CA GLY A 175 -11.87 1.42 -7.89
C GLY A 175 -12.57 2.78 -7.75
N PRO A 176 -11.87 3.93 -7.87
CA PRO A 176 -12.49 5.24 -7.71
C PRO A 176 -13.66 5.51 -8.66
N MET A 177 -13.71 4.82 -9.81
CA MET A 177 -14.80 4.93 -10.76
C MET A 177 -15.98 4.01 -10.44
N ILE A 178 -15.74 2.90 -9.74
CA ILE A 178 -16.76 1.90 -9.37
C ILE A 178 -17.37 2.22 -8.01
N SER A 179 -16.56 2.60 -7.02
CA SER A 179 -16.96 2.84 -5.63
C SER A 179 -18.15 3.79 -5.46
N PRO A 180 -18.26 4.91 -6.21
CA PRO A 180 -19.45 5.76 -6.14
C PRO A 180 -20.74 5.04 -6.54
N TRP A 181 -20.70 4.12 -7.51
CA TRP A 181 -21.88 3.35 -7.90
C TRP A 181 -22.27 2.31 -6.85
N ILE A 182 -21.29 1.73 -6.16
CA ILE A 182 -21.55 0.84 -5.03
C ILE A 182 -22.21 1.62 -3.89
N ALA A 183 -21.69 2.80 -3.54
CA ALA A 183 -22.32 3.67 -2.54
C ALA A 183 -23.74 4.09 -2.92
N LEU A 184 -24.00 4.34 -4.21
CA LEU A 184 -25.36 4.58 -4.72
C LEU A 184 -26.28 3.38 -4.51
N LEU A 185 -25.81 2.18 -4.88
CA LEU A 185 -26.60 0.94 -4.74
C LEU A 185 -26.90 0.64 -3.28
N ASN A 186 -25.92 0.81 -2.39
CA ASN A 186 -26.10 0.62 -0.95
C ASN A 186 -27.11 1.63 -0.41
N GLY A 187 -26.94 2.92 -0.70
CA GLY A 187 -27.87 3.95 -0.21
C GLY A 187 -29.31 3.79 -0.72
N ILE A 188 -29.51 3.31 -1.97
CA ILE A 188 -30.86 2.95 -2.47
C ILE A 188 -31.44 1.77 -1.68
N THR A 189 -30.63 0.76 -1.39
CA THR A 189 -31.05 -0.45 -0.68
C THR A 189 -31.38 -0.15 0.79
N ASP A 190 -30.59 0.72 1.41
CA ASP A 190 -30.72 1.13 2.82
C ASP A 190 -31.81 2.20 3.02
N GLY A 191 -32.31 2.79 1.93
CA GLY A 191 -33.39 3.79 1.97
C GLY A 191 -32.90 5.19 2.38
N ASP A 192 -31.64 5.50 2.13
CA ASP A 192 -31.02 6.79 2.43
C ASP A 192 -31.69 7.93 1.64
N ASN A 193 -31.62 9.15 2.19
CA ASN A 193 -32.12 10.31 1.47
C ASN A 193 -31.14 10.71 0.33
N PRO A 194 -31.61 11.42 -0.72
CA PRO A 194 -30.80 11.73 -1.89
C PRO A 194 -29.51 12.52 -1.60
N PHE A 195 -29.48 13.33 -0.54
CA PHE A 195 -28.29 14.11 -0.20
C PHE A 195 -27.22 13.26 0.49
N ASP A 196 -27.62 12.34 1.35
CA ASP A 196 -26.70 11.38 1.96
C ASP A 196 -26.15 10.41 0.92
N ILE A 197 -26.99 9.95 -0.02
CA ILE A 197 -26.54 9.17 -1.18
C ILE A 197 -25.45 9.94 -1.94
N LEU A 198 -25.68 11.21 -2.28
CA LEU A 198 -24.69 12.02 -3.01
C LEU A 198 -23.41 12.25 -2.19
N ALA A 199 -23.52 12.48 -0.89
CA ALA A 199 -22.37 12.59 -0.01
C ALA A 199 -21.59 11.27 0.01
N ASN A 200 -22.25 10.14 0.22
CA ASN A 200 -21.67 8.80 0.24
C ASN A 200 -21.01 8.43 -1.09
N MET A 201 -21.60 8.81 -2.23
CA MET A 201 -20.95 8.65 -3.55
C MET A 201 -19.65 9.46 -3.65
N GLY A 202 -19.66 10.72 -3.20
CA GLY A 202 -18.47 11.56 -3.14
C GLY A 202 -17.42 11.02 -2.17
N GLY A 203 -17.85 10.53 -1.01
CA GLY A 203 -17.01 9.86 -0.02
C GLY A 203 -16.37 8.60 -0.58
N ALA A 204 -17.13 7.78 -1.31
CA ALA A 204 -16.67 6.55 -1.91
C ALA A 204 -15.67 6.77 -3.05
N PHE A 205 -15.76 7.89 -3.77
CA PHE A 205 -14.72 8.28 -4.73
C PHE A 205 -13.34 8.42 -4.04
N PHE A 206 -13.29 8.99 -2.83
CA PHE A 206 -12.04 9.19 -2.09
C PHE A 206 -11.64 7.99 -1.24
N ASN A 207 -12.59 7.35 -0.56
CA ASN A 207 -12.32 6.38 0.50
C ASN A 207 -12.70 4.94 0.14
N GLY A 208 -13.44 4.74 -0.96
CA GLY A 208 -13.92 3.44 -1.39
C GLY A 208 -15.32 3.11 -0.86
N ALA A 209 -15.84 1.98 -1.31
CA ALA A 209 -17.12 1.45 -0.86
C ALA A 209 -17.08 -0.08 -0.91
N THR A 210 -17.83 -0.71 -0.01
CA THR A 210 -17.93 -2.16 0.10
C THR A 210 -19.26 -2.63 -0.49
N LEU A 211 -19.18 -3.60 -1.39
CA LEU A 211 -20.35 -4.30 -1.92
C LEU A 211 -20.66 -5.48 -1.02
N ASN A 212 -21.78 -5.42 -0.31
CA ASN A 212 -22.28 -6.54 0.48
C ASN A 212 -22.81 -7.66 -0.45
N LEU A 213 -22.36 -8.90 -0.23
CA LEU A 213 -22.72 -10.08 -1.01
C LEU A 213 -23.47 -11.12 -0.16
N ASP A 214 -24.03 -10.74 0.98
CA ASP A 214 -24.69 -11.63 1.93
C ASP A 214 -25.91 -12.35 1.33
N ALA A 215 -26.51 -11.75 0.31
CA ALA A 215 -27.57 -12.37 -0.48
C ALA A 215 -27.15 -13.71 -1.14
N LEU A 216 -25.84 -13.94 -1.31
CA LEU A 216 -25.29 -15.19 -1.85
C LEU A 216 -25.10 -16.27 -0.78
N LEU A 217 -25.07 -15.91 0.51
CA LEU A 217 -24.77 -16.84 1.61
C LEU A 217 -25.72 -18.04 1.67
N PRO A 218 -27.05 -17.91 1.48
CA PRO A 218 -27.93 -19.08 1.51
C PRO A 218 -27.54 -20.14 0.47
N MET A 219 -27.13 -19.70 -0.73
CA MET A 219 -26.69 -20.60 -1.80
C MET A 219 -25.30 -21.18 -1.50
N ILE A 220 -24.38 -20.35 -1.00
CA ILE A 220 -23.00 -20.77 -0.67
C ILE A 220 -23.02 -21.78 0.48
N ASN A 221 -23.75 -21.53 1.56
CA ASN A 221 -23.86 -22.43 2.70
C ASN A 221 -24.58 -23.75 2.35
N ALA A 222 -25.51 -23.72 1.39
CA ALA A 222 -26.18 -24.93 0.89
C ALA A 222 -25.33 -25.77 -0.08
N SER A 223 -24.17 -25.27 -0.52
CA SER A 223 -23.32 -25.94 -1.53
C SER A 223 -22.65 -27.23 -1.03
N GLY A 224 -22.54 -27.42 0.29
CA GLY A 224 -21.85 -28.55 0.89
C GLY A 224 -20.32 -28.47 0.85
N TYR A 225 -19.73 -27.33 0.48
CA TYR A 225 -18.28 -27.14 0.46
C TYR A 225 -17.66 -26.93 1.86
N PHE A 226 -18.46 -26.56 2.86
CA PHE A 226 -17.97 -26.30 4.22
C PHE A 226 -18.02 -27.55 5.10
N PRO A 227 -17.03 -27.76 5.99
CA PRO A 227 -17.08 -28.81 7.00
C PRO A 227 -18.34 -28.71 7.87
N ALA A 228 -18.78 -29.84 8.43
CA ALA A 228 -19.96 -29.88 9.29
C ALA A 228 -19.82 -28.93 10.49
N GLY A 229 -20.79 -28.02 10.64
CA GLY A 229 -20.81 -27.02 11.71
C GLY A 229 -20.14 -25.69 11.36
N MET A 230 -19.49 -25.58 10.19
CA MET A 230 -18.93 -24.33 9.68
C MET A 230 -19.95 -23.62 8.77
N ASN A 231 -20.09 -22.31 8.94
CA ASN A 231 -21.02 -21.49 8.17
C ASN A 231 -20.33 -20.18 7.75
N MET A 232 -20.57 -19.72 6.52
CA MET A 232 -20.18 -18.38 6.10
C MET A 232 -21.28 -17.41 6.54
N ASP A 233 -20.91 -16.44 7.36
CA ASP A 233 -21.84 -15.49 7.98
C ASP A 233 -21.81 -14.11 7.31
N HIS A 234 -20.69 -13.79 6.66
CA HIS A 234 -20.54 -12.56 5.88
C HIS A 234 -19.71 -12.81 4.62
N LEU A 235 -20.06 -12.12 3.54
CA LEU A 235 -19.26 -12.02 2.33
C LEU A 235 -19.39 -10.63 1.74
N ASP A 236 -18.26 -10.01 1.42
CA ASP A 236 -18.25 -8.72 0.77
C ASP A 236 -17.04 -8.53 -0.16
N PHE A 237 -17.11 -7.49 -0.97
CA PHE A 237 -15.98 -7.06 -1.79
C PHE A 237 -15.79 -5.54 -1.67
N ALA A 238 -14.61 -5.12 -1.19
CA ALA A 238 -14.23 -3.73 -1.11
C ALA A 238 -13.68 -3.22 -2.45
N PHE A 239 -14.24 -2.09 -2.91
CA PHE A 239 -13.69 -1.29 -3.98
C PHE A 239 -12.99 -0.05 -3.40
N ALA A 240 -11.77 0.21 -3.85
CA ALA A 240 -10.98 1.33 -3.34
C ALA A 240 -11.48 2.67 -3.86
N GLY A 241 -11.28 3.73 -3.07
CA GLY A 241 -11.30 5.10 -3.51
C GLY A 241 -9.88 5.59 -3.82
N LEU A 242 -9.76 6.86 -4.22
CA LEU A 242 -8.48 7.46 -4.60
C LEU A 242 -7.42 7.36 -3.49
N LEU A 243 -7.85 7.45 -2.23
CA LEU A 243 -7.01 7.58 -1.06
C LEU A 243 -7.06 6.36 -0.13
N SER A 244 -7.74 5.28 -0.51
CA SER A 244 -7.80 4.07 0.33
C SER A 244 -6.40 3.49 0.55
N THR A 245 -6.06 3.16 1.79
CA THR A 245 -4.72 2.69 2.16
C THR A 245 -4.52 1.19 1.97
N GLY A 246 -5.63 0.44 1.88
CA GLY A 246 -5.65 -1.01 2.00
C GLY A 246 -5.14 -1.50 3.37
N ALA A 247 -4.67 -2.74 3.42
CA ALA A 247 -4.08 -3.37 4.58
C ALA A 247 -2.92 -4.30 4.18
N ALA A 248 -1.92 -4.41 5.06
CA ALA A 248 -0.78 -5.29 4.91
C ALA A 248 -0.26 -5.72 6.28
N ALA A 249 0.52 -6.80 6.33
CA ALA A 249 1.06 -7.34 7.57
C ALA A 249 2.21 -6.49 8.14
N VAL A 250 2.85 -5.63 7.33
CA VAL A 250 4.00 -4.82 7.75
C VAL A 250 3.58 -3.63 8.60
N SER A 251 4.34 -3.36 9.67
CA SER A 251 4.38 -2.06 10.32
C SER A 251 5.81 -1.54 10.40
N TYR A 252 5.98 -0.22 10.31
CA TYR A 252 7.28 0.43 10.27
C TYR A 252 7.53 1.19 11.58
N GLN A 253 8.71 1.01 12.16
CA GLN A 253 9.13 1.65 13.39
C GLN A 253 10.24 2.66 13.12
N VAL A 254 10.01 3.90 13.55
CA VAL A 254 11.02 4.97 13.53
C VAL A 254 11.67 5.02 14.90
N LEU A 255 13.00 5.00 14.96
CA LEU A 255 13.74 5.10 16.23
C LEU A 255 14.02 6.55 16.62
N GLY A 256 13.92 6.82 17.92
CA GLY A 256 14.24 8.09 18.56
C GLY A 256 15.67 8.17 19.10
N PRO A 257 16.05 9.33 19.68
CA PRO A 257 17.35 9.54 20.31
C PRO A 257 17.59 8.61 21.52
N GLY A 258 18.27 7.48 21.29
CA GLY A 258 18.51 6.47 22.33
C GLY A 258 18.14 5.05 21.91
N GLY A 259 17.55 4.88 20.72
CA GLY A 259 17.19 3.58 20.16
C GLY A 259 15.80 3.09 20.56
N GLU A 260 15.01 3.91 21.26
CA GLU A 260 13.59 3.64 21.54
C GLU A 260 12.69 3.88 20.31
N ILE A 261 11.53 3.23 20.25
CA ILE A 261 10.54 3.45 19.19
C ILE A 261 9.89 4.83 19.39
N ALA A 262 10.14 5.75 18.47
CA ALA A 262 9.56 7.09 18.47
C ALA A 262 8.18 7.13 17.80
N ALA A 263 7.97 6.29 16.77
CA ALA A 263 6.69 6.17 16.08
C ALA A 263 6.55 4.79 15.44
N GLU A 264 5.30 4.33 15.33
CA GLU A 264 4.91 3.18 14.51
C GLU A 264 3.96 3.64 13.41
N VAL A 265 4.28 3.29 12.18
CA VAL A 265 3.54 3.65 10.98
C VAL A 265 3.00 2.37 10.35
N PRO A 266 1.68 2.13 10.38
CA PRO A 266 1.07 1.03 9.64
C PRO A 266 1.40 1.14 8.16
N SER A 267 1.77 0.05 7.50
CA SER A 267 2.05 0.09 6.07
C SER A 267 0.79 0.32 5.24
N VAL A 268 0.98 0.90 4.07
CA VAL A 268 -0.01 0.84 2.99
C VAL A 268 0.27 -0.41 2.17
N GLY A 269 -0.78 -1.11 1.75
CA GLY A 269 -0.63 -2.38 1.05
C GLY A 269 -1.96 -2.99 0.67
N GLY A 270 -1.94 -3.92 -0.27
CA GLY A 270 -3.15 -4.59 -0.70
C GLY A 270 -2.95 -5.45 -1.94
N SER A 271 -4.00 -6.18 -2.26
CA SER A 271 -4.12 -7.05 -3.43
C SER A 271 -5.60 -7.24 -3.75
N LEU A 272 -5.92 -7.88 -4.88
CA LEU A 272 -7.31 -8.21 -5.17
C LEU A 272 -7.87 -9.19 -4.13
N PHE A 273 -7.05 -10.10 -3.61
CA PHE A 273 -7.46 -11.01 -2.54
C PHE A 273 -7.76 -10.26 -1.23
N GLN A 274 -6.97 -9.24 -0.87
CA GLN A 274 -7.22 -8.39 0.30
C GLN A 274 -8.53 -7.58 0.20
N SER A 275 -9.08 -7.40 -1.00
CA SER A 275 -10.39 -6.76 -1.20
C SER A 275 -11.57 -7.66 -0.82
N VAL A 276 -11.38 -8.97 -0.61
CA VAL A 276 -12.46 -9.90 -0.28
C VAL A 276 -12.64 -9.96 1.23
N GLY A 277 -13.83 -9.63 1.72
CA GLY A 277 -14.18 -9.76 3.12
C GLY A 277 -15.00 -11.02 3.33
N LEU A 278 -14.72 -11.76 4.40
CA LEU A 278 -15.44 -12.98 4.73
C LEU A 278 -15.44 -13.24 6.23
N GLU A 279 -16.57 -13.70 6.74
CA GLU A 279 -16.71 -14.16 8.12
C GLU A 279 -17.18 -15.61 8.12
N PHE A 280 -16.49 -16.44 8.90
CA PHE A 280 -16.90 -17.80 9.18
C PHE A 280 -17.09 -18.02 10.68
N SER A 281 -18.20 -18.66 11.05
CA SER A 281 -18.38 -19.28 12.36
C SER A 281 -18.22 -20.79 12.28
N GLY A 282 -17.91 -21.39 13.43
CA GLY A 282 -17.73 -22.84 13.55
C GLY A 282 -16.48 -23.38 12.87
N VAL A 283 -15.48 -22.52 12.65
CA VAL A 283 -14.21 -22.93 12.03
C VAL A 283 -13.50 -23.93 12.96
N PRO A 284 -13.12 -25.12 12.47
CA PRO A 284 -12.42 -26.10 13.28
C PRO A 284 -11.17 -25.49 13.94
N VAL A 285 -10.95 -25.80 15.22
CA VAL A 285 -9.81 -25.35 16.05
C VAL A 285 -9.87 -23.88 16.50
N ILE A 286 -10.23 -22.93 15.64
CA ILE A 286 -10.17 -21.49 15.96
C ILE A 286 -11.53 -20.84 16.28
N GLY A 287 -12.65 -21.55 16.05
CA GLY A 287 -13.99 -21.11 16.43
C GLY A 287 -14.63 -20.16 15.43
N SER A 288 -13.97 -19.04 15.14
CA SER A 288 -14.36 -18.11 14.08
C SER A 288 -13.15 -17.60 13.31
N LEU A 289 -13.40 -17.13 12.10
CA LEU A 289 -12.40 -16.49 11.26
C LEU A 289 -13.03 -15.27 10.60
N ASP A 290 -12.40 -14.13 10.79
CA ASP A 290 -12.83 -12.86 10.23
C ASP A 290 -11.69 -12.28 9.36
N LEU A 291 -12.02 -12.05 8.09
CA LEU A 291 -11.19 -11.35 7.12
C LEU A 291 -11.94 -10.07 6.76
N ASN A 292 -11.40 -8.94 7.24
CA ASN A 292 -11.95 -7.63 6.94
C ASN A 292 -11.46 -7.17 5.57
N SER A 293 -12.38 -6.93 4.63
CA SER A 293 -12.01 -6.43 3.31
C SER A 293 -11.30 -5.07 3.40
N ALA A 294 -10.20 -4.93 2.68
CA ALA A 294 -9.41 -3.69 2.64
C ALA A 294 -8.86 -3.41 1.24
N ALA A 295 -9.62 -2.68 0.45
CA ALA A 295 -9.19 -2.29 -0.89
C ALA A 295 -8.14 -1.16 -0.86
N ILE A 296 -7.14 -1.26 -1.72
CA ILE A 296 -6.08 -0.24 -1.85
C ILE A 296 -6.34 0.71 -3.03
N GLY A 297 -6.17 2.00 -2.78
CA GLY A 297 -6.31 3.08 -3.76
C GLY A 297 -5.04 3.26 -4.61
N PRO A 298 -5.12 3.95 -5.76
CA PRO A 298 -4.04 3.96 -6.75
C PRO A 298 -2.76 4.63 -6.22
N ILE A 299 -2.88 5.65 -5.39
CA ILE A 299 -1.73 6.35 -4.79
C ILE A 299 -1.01 5.42 -3.80
N ALA A 300 -1.78 4.84 -2.86
CA ALA A 300 -1.27 3.88 -1.90
C ALA A 300 -0.67 2.64 -2.59
N ALA A 301 -1.27 2.15 -3.67
CA ALA A 301 -0.80 0.96 -4.38
C ALA A 301 0.58 1.18 -5.03
N TRP A 302 0.81 2.35 -5.64
CA TRP A 302 2.14 2.70 -6.16
C TRP A 302 3.17 2.88 -5.06
N GLN A 303 2.76 3.44 -3.92
CA GLN A 303 3.63 3.60 -2.77
C GLN A 303 4.01 2.26 -2.14
N ALA A 304 3.03 1.37 -1.94
CA ALA A 304 3.23 0.01 -1.45
C ALA A 304 4.14 -0.77 -2.41
N TRP A 305 3.97 -0.61 -3.73
CA TRP A 305 4.88 -1.20 -4.70
C TRP A 305 6.31 -0.68 -4.55
N GLY A 306 6.50 0.63 -4.35
CA GLY A 306 7.82 1.20 -4.09
C GLY A 306 8.49 0.61 -2.83
N GLN A 307 7.71 0.37 -1.77
CA GLN A 307 8.16 -0.30 -0.54
C GLN A 307 8.51 -1.76 -0.78
N THR A 308 7.66 -2.50 -1.50
CA THR A 308 7.87 -3.89 -1.89
C THR A 308 9.16 -4.02 -2.72
N VAL A 309 9.38 -3.15 -3.71
CA VAL A 309 10.62 -3.12 -4.50
C VAL A 309 11.83 -2.87 -3.62
N GLY A 310 11.76 -1.90 -2.69
CA GLY A 310 12.85 -1.68 -1.74
C GLY A 310 13.20 -2.95 -0.96
N ALA A 311 12.19 -3.64 -0.44
CA ALA A 311 12.36 -4.90 0.28
C ALA A 311 12.98 -6.00 -0.59
N LEU A 312 12.48 -6.19 -1.83
CA LEU A 312 12.98 -7.18 -2.77
C LEU A 312 14.41 -6.90 -3.27
N LEU A 313 14.82 -5.62 -3.24
CA LEU A 313 16.19 -5.19 -3.53
C LEU A 313 17.11 -5.23 -2.29
N GLY A 314 16.61 -5.70 -1.14
CA GLY A 314 17.41 -5.93 0.06
C GLY A 314 17.46 -4.77 1.06
N SER A 315 16.49 -3.85 1.07
CA SER A 315 16.47 -2.74 2.04
C SER A 315 16.25 -3.14 3.50
N GLY A 316 15.95 -4.41 3.76
CA GLY A 316 15.57 -4.91 5.07
C GLY A 316 14.12 -4.61 5.46
N TRP A 317 13.32 -4.01 4.57
CA TRP A 317 11.89 -3.76 4.79
C TRP A 317 11.05 -5.02 4.47
N ASP A 318 11.48 -6.19 4.94
CA ASP A 318 10.99 -7.50 4.50
C ASP A 318 9.63 -7.91 5.09
N GLY A 319 9.13 -7.14 6.07
CA GLY A 319 7.83 -7.35 6.66
C GLY A 319 7.74 -8.53 7.64
N LYS A 320 8.87 -9.06 8.12
CA LYS A 320 8.91 -10.11 9.16
C LYS A 320 8.61 -9.54 10.56
N GLY A 321 7.48 -8.85 10.70
CA GLY A 321 7.08 -8.10 11.90
C GLY A 321 7.41 -6.60 11.81
N PRO A 322 7.49 -5.89 12.95
CA PRO A 322 7.82 -4.48 12.95
C PRO A 322 9.22 -4.22 12.40
N VAL A 323 9.30 -3.41 11.34
CA VAL A 323 10.56 -3.10 10.63
C VAL A 323 11.11 -1.78 11.15
N VAL A 324 12.33 -1.80 11.69
CA VAL A 324 13.06 -0.55 11.97
C VAL A 324 13.46 0.10 10.65
N VAL A 325 12.91 1.29 10.36
CA VAL A 325 13.20 1.97 9.10
C VAL A 325 14.55 2.66 9.14
N THR A 326 15.40 2.28 8.18
CA THR A 326 16.59 3.05 7.80
C THR A 326 16.47 3.35 6.31
N PRO A 327 16.43 4.63 5.88
CA PRO A 327 16.42 4.97 4.48
C PRO A 327 17.70 4.43 3.79
N PRO A 328 17.60 3.70 2.66
CA PRO A 328 18.77 3.05 2.05
C PRO A 328 19.95 3.97 1.72
N LEU A 329 19.69 5.23 1.40
CA LEU A 329 20.74 6.22 1.08
C LEU A 329 21.18 7.05 2.29
N ALA A 330 20.66 6.78 3.48
CA ALA A 330 21.10 7.49 4.69
C ALA A 330 22.57 7.15 4.98
N GLY A 331 23.45 8.16 4.87
CA GLY A 331 24.88 7.98 5.10
C GLY A 331 25.64 7.29 3.96
N ALA A 332 25.02 7.12 2.77
CA ALA A 332 25.72 6.59 1.61
C ALA A 332 26.83 7.55 1.16
N GLU A 333 28.03 7.01 0.96
CA GLU A 333 29.19 7.73 0.43
C GLU A 333 29.44 7.29 -1.01
N LEU A 334 29.89 8.22 -1.87
CA LEU A 334 30.34 7.87 -3.21
C LEU A 334 31.70 7.16 -3.11
N PRO A 335 31.94 6.09 -3.89
CA PRO A 335 33.24 5.44 -3.92
C PRO A 335 34.34 6.45 -4.25
N ILE A 336 35.38 6.50 -3.41
CA ILE A 336 36.53 7.38 -3.62
C ILE A 336 37.61 6.57 -4.32
N ILE A 337 37.99 6.97 -5.54
CA ILE A 337 39.17 6.40 -6.21
C ILE A 337 40.40 6.84 -5.42
N ALA A 338 41.14 5.87 -4.89
CA ALA A 338 42.40 6.15 -4.21
C ALA A 338 43.38 6.82 -5.20
N ALA A 339 44.09 7.86 -4.76
CA ALA A 339 44.95 8.67 -5.63
C ALA A 339 46.10 7.87 -6.27
N ASP A 340 46.45 6.72 -5.71
CA ASP A 340 47.44 5.76 -6.21
C ASP A 340 46.92 4.86 -7.33
N ALA A 341 45.60 4.63 -7.42
CA ALA A 341 44.98 3.85 -8.51
C ALA A 341 45.00 4.57 -9.87
N LEU A 342 45.23 5.90 -9.88
CA LEU A 342 45.41 6.71 -11.08
C LEU A 342 46.89 7.03 -11.38
N ASP A 343 47.81 6.64 -10.49
CA ASP A 343 49.27 6.87 -10.59
C ASP A 343 50.04 5.61 -11.06
N ASP A 344 49.31 4.51 -11.31
CA ASP A 344 49.75 3.40 -12.13
C ASP A 344 49.54 3.79 -13.60
N GLY A 345 50.64 3.97 -14.35
CA GLY A 345 50.64 4.39 -15.76
C GLY A 345 50.00 3.40 -16.77
N GLY A 346 48.97 2.66 -16.41
CA GLY A 346 48.15 1.81 -17.27
C GLY A 346 46.98 2.55 -17.91
N SER A 347 47.19 3.10 -19.12
CA SER A 347 46.10 3.63 -19.93
C SER A 347 45.15 2.50 -20.38
N GLY A 348 43.99 2.34 -19.73
CA GLY A 348 42.91 1.52 -20.28
C GLY A 348 41.76 1.11 -19.36
N ALA A 349 41.94 1.03 -18.03
CA ALA A 349 40.91 0.45 -17.15
C ALA A 349 40.02 1.49 -16.43
N ALA A 350 40.55 2.68 -16.12
CA ALA A 350 39.82 3.66 -15.30
C ALA A 350 38.73 4.44 -16.06
N THR A 351 38.84 4.58 -17.39
CA THR A 351 37.86 5.32 -18.20
C THR A 351 36.57 4.57 -18.47
N ASP A 352 36.56 3.24 -18.40
CA ASP A 352 35.38 2.40 -18.67
C ASP A 352 34.56 2.13 -17.39
N ALA A 353 35.19 2.20 -16.22
CA ALA A 353 34.56 1.93 -14.92
C ALA A 353 33.48 2.95 -14.52
N PHE A 354 33.46 4.15 -15.13
CA PHE A 354 32.50 5.21 -14.84
C PHE A 354 31.60 5.59 -16.02
N GLY A 355 31.79 4.98 -17.20
CA GLY A 355 30.91 5.21 -18.36
C GLY A 355 29.46 4.81 -18.06
N TRP A 356 29.27 3.72 -17.32
CA TRP A 356 27.93 3.25 -16.93
C TRP A 356 27.24 4.15 -15.89
N LEU A 357 27.99 4.84 -15.02
CA LEU A 357 27.44 5.83 -14.08
C LEU A 357 27.01 7.11 -14.80
N GLY A 358 27.80 7.56 -15.80
CA GLY A 358 27.42 8.66 -16.69
C GLY A 358 26.16 8.35 -17.49
N ASP A 359 26.09 7.16 -18.09
CA ASP A 359 24.92 6.68 -18.83
C ASP A 359 23.68 6.48 -17.93
N LEU A 360 23.87 6.09 -16.66
CA LEU A 360 22.79 5.92 -15.68
C LEU A 360 22.21 7.25 -15.18
N PHE A 361 23.03 8.29 -15.06
CA PHE A 361 22.63 9.62 -14.59
C PHE A 361 22.40 10.65 -15.71
N GLY A 362 22.64 10.28 -16.97
CA GLY A 362 22.35 11.09 -18.15
C GLY A 362 23.29 12.29 -18.34
N PHE A 363 24.58 12.16 -17.98
CA PHE A 363 25.61 13.19 -18.18
C PHE A 363 26.71 12.73 -19.11
#